data_AF-A0A0J9TI39-F1
#
_entry.id   AF-A0A0J9TI39-F1
#
_cell.length_a   1.000
_cell.length_b   1.000
_cell.length_c   1.000
_cell.angle_alpha   90.00
_cell.angle_beta   90.00
_cell.angle_gamma   90.00
#
_symmetry.space_group_name_H-M   'P 1'
#
loop_
_entity.id
_entity.type
_entity.pdbx_description
1 polymer ?
#
loop_
_entity_poly.entity_id
_entity_poly.type
_entity_poly.pdbx_seq_one_letter_code
_entity_poly.pdbx_strand_id
1 'polypeptide(L)'
;MALSPDNNWEKHLPDLPSYKKYKELDNVVIGEYSNNYCKESLGSTEEVDKTFCNKIAKNLSILKKENDMQKRTYDCYYFNHWLYDNIGKKYYKGNAKGEKDKVSENLFNFASSAILQHIHISSCKGNPFGKPEEWKEEKDLHDYFENYEEIKCNVSDKSKCEKYVNYVTYIKTLYEKNEERCCYEEELYYGGFCEPYFKCKSKYSPQNLLTKLQKELQALEKKFLKKVFFPYNFNKKIRILELFIR
;
A
#
# COMPACT_ATOMS: atom_id res chain seq x y z
N MET A 1 2.78 8.97 -13.46
CA MET A 1 1.99 7.75 -13.75
C MET A 1 2.22 6.74 -12.64
N ALA A 2 1.16 6.12 -12.12
CA ALA A 2 1.26 5.25 -10.94
C ALA A 2 2.13 4.00 -11.18
N LEU A 3 2.20 3.53 -12.44
CA LEU A 3 3.02 2.39 -12.86
C LEU A 3 4.53 2.68 -12.98
N SER A 4 4.98 3.91 -12.69
CA SER A 4 6.42 4.24 -12.72
C SER A 4 7.20 3.38 -11.72
N PRO A 5 8.42 2.89 -12.07
CA PRO A 5 9.29 2.18 -11.12
C PRO A 5 9.55 2.94 -9.82
N ASP A 6 9.63 4.28 -9.89
CA ASP A 6 9.85 5.15 -8.72
C ASP A 6 8.68 5.13 -7.72
N ASN A 7 7.48 4.74 -8.17
CA ASN A 7 6.27 4.64 -7.34
C ASN A 7 6.10 3.23 -6.74
N ASN A 8 7.15 2.41 -6.79
CA ASN A 8 7.20 1.11 -6.11
C ASN A 8 7.51 1.30 -4.61
N TRP A 9 6.60 1.95 -3.90
CA TRP A 9 6.76 2.34 -2.49
C TRP A 9 6.91 1.14 -1.55
N GLU A 10 6.38 -0.03 -1.91
CA GLU A 10 6.59 -1.30 -1.19
C GLU A 10 8.08 -1.69 -1.08
N LYS A 11 8.92 -1.32 -2.05
CA LYS A 11 10.39 -1.49 -1.99
C LYS A 11 11.08 -0.41 -1.15
N HIS A 12 10.56 0.81 -1.18
CA HIS A 12 11.18 1.96 -0.49
C HIS A 12 10.86 2.01 1.00
N LEU A 13 9.68 1.51 1.39
CA LEU A 13 9.12 1.55 2.74
C LEU A 13 8.64 0.15 3.21
N PRO A 14 9.46 -0.91 3.12
CA PRO A 14 9.03 -2.31 3.29
C PRO A 14 8.53 -2.68 4.70
N ASP A 15 8.76 -1.80 5.68
CA ASP A 15 8.37 -1.99 7.08
C ASP A 15 6.90 -1.65 7.36
N LEU A 16 6.24 -0.94 6.44
CA LEU A 16 4.87 -0.47 6.63
C LEU A 16 3.88 -1.65 6.76
N PRO A 17 2.88 -1.56 7.66
CA PRO A 17 1.92 -2.64 7.92
C PRO A 17 1.25 -3.23 6.67
N SER A 18 0.79 -2.39 5.73
CA SER A 18 0.08 -2.87 4.54
C SER A 18 0.95 -3.82 3.70
N TYR A 19 2.24 -3.54 3.56
CA TYR A 19 3.15 -4.36 2.77
C TYR A 19 3.47 -5.70 3.44
N LYS A 20 3.37 -5.80 4.77
CA LYS A 20 3.44 -7.09 5.47
C LYS A 20 2.23 -7.96 5.15
N LYS A 21 1.03 -7.36 5.09
CA LYS A 21 -0.20 -8.05 4.70
C LYS A 21 -0.14 -8.62 3.28
N TYR A 22 0.37 -7.87 2.31
CA TYR A 22 0.55 -8.42 0.96
C TYR A 22 1.59 -9.55 0.90
N LYS A 23 2.67 -9.46 1.68
CA LYS A 23 3.64 -10.56 1.81
C LYS A 23 2.99 -11.82 2.38
N GLU A 24 2.03 -11.72 3.28
CA GLU A 24 1.26 -12.88 3.79
C GLU A 24 0.44 -13.52 2.67
N LEU A 25 -0.26 -12.72 1.86
CA LEU A 25 -1.03 -13.18 0.69
C LEU A 25 -0.15 -13.83 -0.39
N ASP A 26 1.03 -13.25 -0.65
CA ASP A 26 2.01 -13.76 -1.62
C ASP A 26 2.62 -15.09 -1.18
N ASN A 27 2.90 -15.23 0.13
CA ASN A 27 3.56 -16.39 0.72
C ASN A 27 2.58 -17.43 1.26
N VAL A 28 1.30 -17.35 0.87
CA VAL A 28 0.30 -18.34 1.27
C VAL A 28 0.76 -19.76 0.93
N VAL A 29 0.77 -20.64 1.94
CA VAL A 29 1.25 -22.01 1.78
C VAL A 29 0.22 -22.82 1.01
N ILE A 30 0.59 -23.19 -0.22
CA ILE A 30 -0.22 -24.07 -1.09
C ILE A 30 0.12 -25.55 -0.88
N GLY A 31 1.38 -25.94 -0.63
CA GLY A 31 1.73 -27.37 -0.48
C GLY A 31 1.29 -28.19 -1.70
N GLU A 32 0.72 -29.39 -1.49
CA GLU A 32 0.12 -30.22 -2.55
C GLU A 32 -1.30 -29.77 -2.96
N TYR A 33 -1.78 -28.63 -2.46
CA TYR A 33 -3.10 -28.10 -2.79
C TYR A 33 -3.21 -27.78 -4.29
N SER A 34 -4.13 -28.47 -4.96
CA SER A 34 -4.52 -28.18 -6.34
C SER A 34 -6.02 -27.98 -6.40
N ASN A 35 -6.45 -26.79 -6.79
CA ASN A 35 -7.85 -26.49 -7.05
C ASN A 35 -8.27 -27.02 -8.42
N ASN A 36 -9.43 -27.69 -8.51
CA ASN A 36 -9.93 -28.27 -9.76
C ASN A 36 -10.12 -27.23 -10.87
N TYR A 37 -10.64 -26.03 -10.53
CA TYR A 37 -10.77 -24.95 -11.51
C TYR A 37 -9.40 -24.55 -12.07
N CYS A 38 -8.40 -24.40 -11.20
CA CYS A 38 -7.04 -24.04 -11.62
C CYS A 38 -6.38 -25.09 -12.52
N LYS A 39 -6.71 -26.37 -12.30
CA LYS A 39 -6.21 -27.49 -13.09
C LYS A 39 -6.91 -27.63 -14.44
N GLU A 40 -8.23 -27.47 -14.48
CA GLU A 40 -9.07 -27.93 -15.59
C GLU A 40 -9.73 -26.78 -16.37
N SER A 41 -9.93 -25.61 -15.76
CA SER A 41 -10.78 -24.53 -16.30
C SER A 41 -10.07 -23.19 -16.46
N LEU A 42 -8.85 -23.03 -15.92
CA LEU A 42 -8.09 -21.79 -16.01
C LEU A 42 -7.77 -21.39 -17.47
N GLY A 43 -7.62 -22.37 -18.37
CA GLY A 43 -7.25 -22.13 -19.77
C GLY A 43 -5.76 -21.82 -19.96
N SER A 44 -4.89 -22.21 -19.01
CA SER A 44 -3.42 -22.17 -19.17
C SER A 44 -2.81 -23.52 -18.76
N THR A 45 -1.84 -23.98 -19.54
CA THR A 45 -1.04 -25.18 -19.23
C THR A 45 0.20 -24.86 -18.41
N GLU A 46 0.57 -23.59 -18.26
CA GLU A 46 1.80 -23.19 -17.58
C GLU A 46 1.70 -23.27 -16.07
N GLU A 47 2.72 -23.88 -15.45
CA GLU A 47 2.76 -24.09 -14.01
C GLU A 47 2.77 -22.78 -13.21
N VAL A 48 3.35 -21.71 -13.76
CA VAL A 48 3.31 -20.38 -13.10
C VAL A 48 1.89 -19.81 -13.01
N ASP A 49 1.04 -20.07 -14.01
CA ASP A 49 -0.35 -19.63 -14.02
C ASP A 49 -1.20 -20.48 -13.06
N LYS A 50 -1.01 -21.80 -13.08
CA LYS A 50 -1.69 -22.72 -12.16
C LYS A 50 -1.30 -22.44 -10.70
N THR A 51 -0.02 -22.20 -10.43
CA THR A 51 0.48 -21.84 -9.10
C THR A 51 -0.17 -20.55 -8.60
N PHE A 52 -0.25 -19.52 -9.44
CA PHE A 52 -0.91 -18.27 -9.08
C PHE A 52 -2.41 -18.46 -8.82
N CYS A 53 -3.10 -19.21 -9.69
CA CYS A 53 -4.50 -19.58 -9.48
C CYS A 53 -4.72 -20.32 -8.15
N ASN A 54 -3.84 -21.27 -7.80
CA ASN A 54 -3.93 -22.00 -6.54
C ASN A 54 -3.71 -21.09 -5.31
N LYS A 55 -2.83 -20.08 -5.41
CA LYS A 55 -2.70 -19.05 -4.35
C LYS A 55 -3.99 -18.25 -4.19
N ILE A 56 -4.62 -17.83 -5.30
CA ILE A 56 -5.92 -17.15 -5.30
C ILE A 56 -6.97 -18.02 -4.59
N ALA A 57 -7.09 -19.29 -5.01
CA ALA A 57 -8.04 -20.24 -4.41
C ALA A 57 -7.79 -20.46 -2.90
N LYS A 58 -6.52 -20.53 -2.49
CA LYS A 58 -6.15 -20.71 -1.08
C LYS A 58 -6.49 -19.49 -0.24
N ASN A 59 -6.16 -18.28 -0.71
CA ASN A 59 -6.51 -17.03 -0.04
C ASN A 59 -8.04 -16.88 0.10
N LEU A 60 -8.80 -17.18 -0.96
CA LEU A 60 -10.27 -17.21 -0.91
C LEU A 60 -10.81 -18.23 0.12
N SER A 61 -10.17 -19.41 0.24
CA SER A 61 -10.54 -20.40 1.25
C SER A 61 -10.28 -19.92 2.68
N ILE A 62 -9.21 -19.17 2.91
CA ILE A 62 -8.91 -18.55 4.20
C ILE A 62 -9.97 -17.48 4.52
N LEU A 63 -10.25 -16.58 3.57
CA LEU A 63 -11.32 -15.58 3.71
C LEU A 63 -12.69 -16.22 3.97
N LYS A 64 -12.97 -17.38 3.38
CA LYS A 64 -14.21 -18.13 3.63
C LYS A 64 -14.37 -18.58 5.08
N LYS A 65 -13.26 -18.91 5.75
CA LYS A 65 -13.24 -19.46 7.11
C LYS A 65 -13.18 -18.39 8.21
N GLU A 66 -12.95 -17.14 7.85
CA GLU A 66 -12.99 -16.04 8.81
C GLU A 66 -14.44 -15.79 9.25
N ASN A 67 -14.68 -15.89 10.55
CA ASN A 67 -16.02 -15.77 11.14
C ASN A 67 -16.30 -14.35 11.64
N ASP A 68 -15.26 -13.56 11.92
CA ASP A 68 -15.42 -12.14 12.26
C ASP A 68 -15.71 -11.35 10.98
N MET A 69 -16.91 -10.78 10.88
CA MET A 69 -17.37 -10.08 9.69
C MET A 69 -16.56 -8.81 9.38
N GLN A 70 -16.09 -8.10 10.41
CA GLN A 70 -15.29 -6.89 10.24
C GLN A 70 -13.90 -7.25 9.73
N LYS A 71 -13.25 -8.24 10.36
CA LYS A 71 -11.96 -8.76 9.92
C LYS A 71 -12.04 -9.37 8.53
N ARG A 72 -13.12 -10.10 8.22
CA ARG A 72 -13.34 -10.68 6.90
C ARG A 72 -13.48 -9.61 5.83
N THR A 73 -14.22 -8.53 6.10
CA THR A 73 -14.35 -7.38 5.20
C THR A 73 -12.99 -6.71 4.97
N TYR A 74 -12.26 -6.47 6.06
CA TYR A 74 -10.92 -5.91 6.04
C TYR A 74 -9.94 -6.74 5.19
N ASP A 75 -9.82 -8.03 5.47
CA ASP A 75 -8.94 -8.95 4.74
C ASP A 75 -9.34 -9.06 3.25
N CYS A 76 -10.62 -8.84 2.94
CA CYS A 76 -11.12 -8.86 1.58
C CYS A 76 -10.71 -7.66 0.73
N TYR A 77 -10.64 -6.46 1.32
CA TYR A 77 -10.09 -5.29 0.64
C TYR A 77 -8.62 -5.52 0.26
N TYR A 78 -7.81 -6.04 1.19
CA TYR A 78 -6.44 -6.45 0.91
C TYR A 78 -6.36 -7.48 -0.21
N PHE A 79 -7.21 -8.51 -0.17
CA PHE A 79 -7.22 -9.54 -1.20
C PHE A 79 -7.53 -9.00 -2.60
N ASN A 80 -8.51 -8.10 -2.73
CA ASN A 80 -8.86 -7.51 -4.04
C ASN A 80 -7.71 -6.66 -4.58
N HIS A 81 -7.13 -5.78 -3.76
CA HIS A 81 -5.97 -4.96 -4.17
C HIS A 81 -4.78 -5.83 -4.56
N TRP A 82 -4.52 -6.90 -3.81
CA TRP A 82 -3.49 -7.88 -4.11
C TRP A 82 -3.75 -8.61 -5.44
N LEU A 83 -4.98 -9.09 -5.65
CA LEU A 83 -5.38 -9.80 -6.86
C LEU A 83 -5.18 -8.92 -8.10
N TYR A 84 -5.63 -7.68 -8.03
CA TYR A 84 -5.64 -6.75 -9.16
C TYR A 84 -4.22 -6.30 -9.51
N ASP A 85 -3.41 -5.96 -8.51
CA ASP A 85 -2.01 -5.61 -8.70
C ASP A 85 -1.20 -6.78 -9.30
N ASN A 86 -1.39 -8.00 -8.79
CA ASN A 86 -0.70 -9.18 -9.33
C ASN A 86 -1.15 -9.55 -10.75
N ILE A 87 -2.46 -9.48 -11.04
CA ILE A 87 -2.96 -9.71 -12.39
C ILE A 87 -2.43 -8.65 -13.36
N GLY A 88 -2.47 -7.37 -12.97
CA GLY A 88 -1.92 -6.27 -13.75
C GLY A 88 -0.44 -6.46 -14.06
N LYS A 89 0.37 -6.79 -13.05
CA LYS A 89 1.82 -7.06 -13.21
C LYS A 89 2.10 -8.25 -14.13
N LYS A 90 1.25 -9.29 -14.11
CA LYS A 90 1.53 -10.58 -14.78
C LYS A 90 0.95 -10.70 -16.19
N TYR A 91 -0.19 -10.07 -16.44
CA TYR A 91 -0.98 -10.30 -17.67
C TYR A 91 -1.22 -9.04 -18.50
N TYR A 92 -0.71 -7.87 -18.09
CA TYR A 92 -0.88 -6.61 -18.82
C TYR A 92 0.47 -6.01 -19.24
N LYS A 93 0.46 -5.20 -20.30
CA LYS A 93 1.57 -4.36 -20.77
C LYS A 93 1.18 -2.90 -20.59
N GLY A 94 1.58 -2.30 -19.47
CA GLY A 94 1.04 -1.00 -19.05
C GLY A 94 -0.46 -1.12 -18.78
N ASN A 95 -1.28 -0.28 -19.43
CA ASN A 95 -2.73 -0.35 -19.33
C ASN A 95 -3.41 -1.26 -20.37
N ALA A 96 -2.64 -1.86 -21.29
CA ALA A 96 -3.17 -2.75 -22.32
C ALA A 96 -3.12 -4.21 -21.87
N LYS A 97 -4.12 -5.00 -22.28
CA LYS A 97 -4.14 -6.46 -22.10
C LYS A 97 -2.92 -7.08 -22.79
N GLY A 98 -2.30 -8.06 -22.14
CA GLY A 98 -1.21 -8.87 -22.70
C GLY A 98 -1.73 -10.06 -23.51
N GLU A 99 -0.81 -10.95 -23.91
CA GLU A 99 -1.12 -12.13 -24.74
C GLU A 99 -1.94 -13.20 -24.01
N LYS A 100 -2.00 -13.14 -22.68
CA LYS A 100 -2.74 -14.07 -21.81
C LYS A 100 -3.98 -13.41 -21.21
N ASP A 101 -4.66 -12.56 -21.96
CA ASP A 101 -5.86 -11.84 -21.54
C ASP A 101 -7.01 -12.76 -21.11
N LYS A 102 -7.21 -13.87 -21.83
CA LYS A 102 -8.23 -14.86 -21.48
C LYS A 102 -7.93 -15.54 -20.14
N VAL A 103 -6.65 -15.73 -19.81
CA VAL A 103 -6.24 -16.30 -18.51
C VAL A 103 -6.54 -15.31 -17.39
N SER A 104 -6.24 -14.02 -17.56
CA SER A 104 -6.57 -13.01 -16.54
C SER A 104 -8.08 -12.85 -16.35
N GLU A 105 -8.87 -12.88 -17.43
CA GLU A 105 -10.34 -12.88 -17.36
C GLU A 105 -10.87 -14.10 -16.58
N ASN A 106 -10.33 -15.29 -16.84
CA ASN A 106 -10.70 -16.49 -16.11
C ASN A 106 -10.37 -16.39 -14.60
N LEU A 107 -9.22 -15.83 -14.25
CA LEU A 107 -8.85 -15.59 -12.85
C LEU A 107 -9.80 -14.61 -12.14
N PHE A 108 -10.17 -13.51 -12.81
CA PHE A 108 -11.17 -12.57 -12.28
C PHE A 108 -12.53 -13.24 -12.10
N ASN A 109 -12.99 -14.00 -13.10
CA ASN A 109 -14.27 -14.71 -13.05
C ASN A 109 -14.31 -15.75 -11.94
N PHE A 110 -13.21 -16.49 -11.74
CA PHE A 110 -13.06 -17.45 -10.66
C PHE A 110 -13.15 -16.79 -9.29
N ALA A 111 -12.37 -15.72 -9.06
CA ALA A 111 -12.38 -14.99 -7.80
C ALA A 111 -13.76 -14.38 -7.52
N SER A 112 -14.36 -13.71 -8.51
CA SER A 112 -15.70 -13.11 -8.41
C SER A 112 -16.76 -14.16 -8.07
N SER A 113 -16.76 -15.31 -8.76
CA SER A 113 -17.70 -16.40 -8.49
C SER A 113 -17.55 -16.95 -7.06
N ALA A 114 -16.32 -17.16 -6.61
CA ALA A 114 -16.05 -17.64 -5.25
C ALA A 114 -16.51 -16.63 -4.18
N ILE A 115 -16.27 -15.33 -4.41
CA ILE A 115 -16.72 -14.26 -3.52
C ILE A 115 -18.25 -14.23 -3.43
N LEU A 116 -18.94 -14.25 -4.57
CA LEU A 116 -20.40 -14.21 -4.64
C LEU A 116 -21.06 -15.41 -3.96
N GLN A 117 -20.51 -16.61 -4.16
CA GLN A 117 -21.11 -17.85 -3.67
C GLN A 117 -20.77 -18.19 -2.22
N HIS A 118 -19.65 -17.69 -1.69
CA HIS A 118 -19.12 -18.18 -0.41
C HIS A 118 -18.73 -17.09 0.58
N ILE A 119 -18.50 -15.86 0.11
CA ILE A 119 -18.06 -14.75 0.96
C ILE A 119 -19.23 -13.86 1.38
N HIS A 120 -20.25 -13.69 0.54
CA HIS A 120 -21.50 -12.97 0.84
C HIS A 120 -21.33 -11.57 1.44
N ILE A 121 -20.16 -10.95 1.29
CA ILE A 121 -19.91 -9.57 1.67
C ILE A 121 -20.01 -8.73 0.40
N SER A 122 -20.91 -7.74 0.38
CA SER A 122 -21.13 -6.89 -0.78
C SER A 122 -19.88 -6.09 -1.16
N SER A 123 -19.14 -5.61 -0.16
CA SER A 123 -17.92 -4.83 -0.34
C SER A 123 -16.73 -5.67 -0.83
N CYS A 124 -16.80 -6.99 -0.73
CA CYS A 124 -15.82 -7.93 -1.27
C CYS A 124 -15.88 -8.09 -2.79
N LYS A 125 -16.96 -7.68 -3.44
CA LYS A 125 -17.15 -7.92 -4.89
C LYS A 125 -16.02 -7.32 -5.74
N GLY A 126 -15.40 -6.26 -5.23
CA GLY A 126 -14.36 -5.50 -5.93
C GLY A 126 -14.85 -4.93 -7.27
N ASN A 127 -13.95 -4.35 -8.05
CA ASN A 127 -14.22 -3.82 -9.38
C ASN A 127 -13.18 -4.33 -10.41
N PRO A 128 -13.43 -5.46 -11.09
CA PRO A 128 -12.49 -6.02 -12.05
C PRO A 128 -12.43 -5.25 -13.38
N PHE A 129 -13.26 -4.21 -13.57
CA PHE A 129 -13.35 -3.46 -14.84
C PHE A 129 -12.33 -2.32 -14.98
N GLY A 130 -11.45 -2.14 -13.99
CA GLY A 130 -10.38 -1.14 -14.04
C GLY A 130 -9.20 -1.52 -14.93
N LYS A 131 -8.18 -0.66 -14.94
CA LYS A 131 -6.89 -0.89 -15.60
C LYS A 131 -5.75 -0.96 -14.57
N PRO A 132 -4.60 -1.56 -14.92
CA PRO A 132 -3.45 -1.65 -14.01
C PRO A 132 -3.05 -0.35 -13.33
N GLU A 133 -3.06 0.79 -14.03
CA GLU A 133 -2.76 2.08 -13.40
C GLU A 133 -3.80 2.47 -12.36
N GLU A 134 -5.10 2.32 -12.64
CA GLU A 134 -6.18 2.60 -11.70
C GLU A 134 -6.12 1.67 -10.48
N TRP A 135 -5.94 0.37 -10.70
CA TRP A 135 -5.77 -0.60 -9.61
C TRP A 135 -4.57 -0.27 -8.72
N LYS A 136 -3.47 0.22 -9.31
CA LYS A 136 -2.30 0.65 -8.55
C LYS A 136 -2.59 1.90 -7.73
N GLU A 137 -3.30 2.89 -8.30
CA GLU A 137 -3.70 4.10 -7.57
C GLU A 137 -4.63 3.77 -6.39
N GLU A 138 -5.63 2.92 -6.60
CA GLU A 138 -6.54 2.46 -5.55
C GLU A 138 -5.78 1.71 -4.44
N LYS A 139 -4.91 0.77 -4.80
CA LYS A 139 -4.05 0.06 -3.83
C LYS A 139 -3.18 1.02 -3.02
N ASP A 140 -2.54 1.99 -3.67
CA ASP A 140 -1.66 2.94 -2.99
C ASP A 140 -2.42 3.86 -2.02
N LEU A 141 -3.64 4.25 -2.37
CA LEU A 141 -4.53 4.99 -1.49
C LEU A 141 -4.97 4.14 -0.29
N HIS A 142 -5.42 2.91 -0.52
CA HIS A 142 -5.73 1.96 0.54
C HIS A 142 -4.54 1.81 1.50
N ASP A 143 -3.35 1.56 0.96
CA ASP A 143 -2.12 1.40 1.73
C ASP A 143 -1.78 2.64 2.55
N TYR A 144 -1.96 3.83 1.99
CA TYR A 144 -1.76 5.07 2.73
C TYR A 144 -2.66 5.14 3.97
N PHE A 145 -3.95 4.86 3.82
CA PHE A 145 -4.88 4.93 4.95
C PHE A 145 -4.61 3.87 6.00
N GLU A 146 -4.13 2.69 5.61
CA GLU A 146 -3.76 1.60 6.51
C GLU A 146 -2.44 1.85 7.22
N ASN A 147 -1.56 2.63 6.61
CA ASN A 147 -0.26 2.98 7.17
C ASN A 147 -0.24 4.33 7.89
N TYR A 148 -1.34 5.11 7.85
CA TYR A 148 -1.36 6.52 8.25
C TYR A 148 -0.70 6.80 9.60
N GLU A 149 -1.03 6.01 10.63
CA GLU A 149 -0.50 6.20 12.00
C GLU A 149 1.00 5.84 12.16
N GLU A 150 1.54 5.07 11.21
CA GLU A 150 2.96 4.71 11.15
C GLU A 150 3.81 5.71 10.35
N ILE A 151 3.17 6.59 9.57
CA ILE A 151 3.86 7.61 8.77
C ILE A 151 4.18 8.82 9.65
N LYS A 152 5.34 8.76 10.31
CA LYS A 152 5.87 9.83 11.16
C LYS A 152 7.38 9.88 11.09
N CYS A 153 7.96 11.08 11.19
CA CYS A 153 9.41 11.19 11.22
C CYS A 153 9.96 10.73 12.57
N ASN A 154 11.01 9.91 12.53
CA ASN A 154 11.81 9.62 13.72
C ASN A 154 12.98 10.60 13.82
N VAL A 155 13.25 11.09 15.02
CA VAL A 155 14.32 12.05 15.30
C VAL A 155 15.70 11.52 14.92
N SER A 156 15.89 10.19 14.89
CA SER A 156 17.16 9.57 14.54
C SER A 156 17.31 9.20 13.06
N ASP A 157 16.25 9.27 12.25
CA ASP A 157 16.27 8.75 10.88
C ASP A 157 15.74 9.77 9.86
N LYS A 158 16.64 10.68 9.47
CA LYS A 158 16.37 11.72 8.45
C LYS A 158 15.98 11.10 7.11
N SER A 159 16.69 10.07 6.67
CA SER A 159 16.47 9.44 5.37
C SER A 159 15.08 8.82 5.27
N LYS A 160 14.61 8.15 6.33
CA LYS A 160 13.24 7.61 6.37
C LYS A 160 12.19 8.72 6.37
N CYS A 161 12.44 9.83 7.07
CA CYS A 161 11.57 11.02 7.03
C CYS A 161 11.47 11.62 5.60
N GLU A 162 12.58 11.73 4.87
CA GLU A 162 12.60 12.18 3.47
C GLU A 162 11.78 11.25 2.57
N LYS A 163 11.90 9.93 2.75
CA LYS A 163 11.07 8.95 2.04
C LYS A 163 9.57 9.14 2.32
N TYR A 164 9.18 9.40 3.57
CA TYR A 164 7.79 9.69 3.90
C TYR A 164 7.28 10.98 3.27
N VAL A 165 8.09 12.04 3.24
CA VAL A 165 7.72 13.28 2.54
C VAL A 165 7.46 13.01 1.06
N ASN A 166 8.34 12.26 0.39
CA ASN A 166 8.17 11.93 -1.03
C ASN A 166 6.95 11.02 -1.26
N TYR A 167 6.75 10.01 -0.40
CA TYR A 167 5.59 9.12 -0.46
C TYR A 167 4.27 9.87 -0.29
N VAL A 168 4.15 10.72 0.74
CA VAL A 168 2.93 11.49 0.98
C VAL A 168 2.70 12.54 -0.11
N THR A 169 3.77 13.09 -0.69
CA THR A 169 3.66 13.98 -1.87
C THR A 169 3.05 13.24 -3.06
N TYR A 170 3.49 12.00 -3.31
CA TYR A 170 2.89 11.15 -4.34
C TYR A 170 1.40 10.86 -4.04
N ILE A 171 1.10 10.38 -2.83
CA ILE A 171 -0.27 10.05 -2.39
C ILE A 171 -1.20 11.26 -2.48
N LYS A 172 -0.72 12.46 -2.16
CA LYS A 172 -1.52 13.68 -2.27
C LYS A 172 -2.13 13.83 -3.67
N THR A 173 -1.34 13.56 -4.72
CA THR A 173 -1.84 13.69 -6.10
C THR A 173 -2.95 12.68 -6.43
N LEU A 174 -2.84 11.45 -5.88
CA LEU A 174 -3.88 10.44 -6.02
C LEU A 174 -5.13 10.77 -5.20
N TYR A 175 -4.93 11.30 -4.00
CA TYR A 175 -5.98 11.65 -3.07
C TYR A 175 -6.86 12.76 -3.64
N GLU A 176 -6.26 13.85 -4.14
CA GLU A 176 -7.01 14.97 -4.75
C GLU A 176 -7.89 14.49 -5.92
N LYS A 177 -7.36 13.62 -6.80
CA LYS A 177 -8.11 13.03 -7.93
C LYS A 177 -9.28 12.14 -7.49
N ASN A 178 -9.19 11.52 -6.32
CA ASN A 178 -10.20 10.58 -5.82
C ASN A 178 -11.19 11.24 -4.86
N GLU A 179 -10.78 12.23 -4.07
CA GLU A 179 -11.63 12.96 -3.13
C GLU A 179 -12.84 13.58 -3.85
N GLU A 180 -12.64 14.23 -4.99
CA GLU A 180 -13.73 14.81 -5.80
C GLU A 180 -14.79 13.78 -6.25
N ARG A 181 -14.37 12.52 -6.45
CA ARG A 181 -15.26 11.45 -6.93
C ARG A 181 -15.84 10.59 -5.81
N CYS A 182 -15.14 10.53 -4.68
CA CYS A 182 -15.42 9.59 -3.61
C CYS A 182 -16.06 10.23 -2.39
N CYS A 183 -15.99 11.56 -2.24
CA CYS A 183 -16.40 12.23 -1.02
C CYS A 183 -17.53 13.23 -1.26
N TYR A 184 -18.51 13.20 -0.37
CA TYR A 184 -19.45 14.28 -0.14
C TYR A 184 -19.27 14.73 1.30
N GLU A 185 -18.65 15.90 1.48
CA GLU A 185 -18.15 16.35 2.79
C GLU A 185 -17.17 15.31 3.39
N GLU A 186 -17.35 14.90 4.65
CA GLU A 186 -16.49 13.90 5.30
C GLU A 186 -16.98 12.44 5.11
N GLU A 187 -18.02 12.24 4.30
CA GLU A 187 -18.64 10.93 4.05
C GLU A 187 -18.34 10.40 2.64
N LEU A 188 -18.30 9.07 2.52
CA LEU A 188 -18.16 8.42 1.23
C LEU A 188 -19.43 8.61 0.40
N TYR A 189 -19.26 9.03 -0.84
CA TYR A 189 -20.34 9.08 -1.80
C TYR A 189 -20.76 7.66 -2.20
N TYR A 190 -22.01 7.29 -1.91
CA TYR A 190 -22.56 5.95 -2.15
C TYR A 190 -22.49 5.47 -3.62
N GLY A 191 -22.35 6.39 -4.58
CA GLY A 191 -22.25 6.03 -6.01
C GLY A 191 -20.85 5.65 -6.50
N GLY A 192 -19.79 5.96 -5.73
CA GLY A 192 -18.42 5.59 -6.05
C GLY A 192 -18.05 4.27 -5.39
N PHE A 193 -17.47 3.32 -6.12
CA PHE A 193 -16.88 2.10 -5.55
C PHE A 193 -15.59 2.40 -4.74
N CYS A 194 -15.63 3.39 -3.84
CA CYS A 194 -14.49 3.97 -3.14
C CYS A 194 -14.25 3.37 -1.75
N GLU A 195 -15.28 2.77 -1.15
CA GLU A 195 -15.20 2.15 0.18
C GLU A 195 -13.98 1.22 0.37
N PRO A 196 -13.56 0.40 -0.62
CA PRO A 196 -12.40 -0.49 -0.45
C PRO A 196 -11.04 0.21 -0.36
N TYR A 197 -10.94 1.49 -0.67
CA TYR A 197 -9.64 2.16 -0.78
C TYR A 197 -9.59 3.62 -0.33
N PHE A 198 -10.73 4.26 -0.04
CA PHE A 198 -10.79 5.68 0.27
C PHE A 198 -11.44 5.98 1.61
N LYS A 199 -10.93 7.00 2.33
CA LYS A 199 -11.51 7.52 3.57
C LYS A 199 -11.60 9.05 3.46
N CYS A 200 -12.82 9.61 3.55
CA CYS A 200 -13.09 11.05 3.35
C CYS A 200 -12.89 11.93 4.59
N LYS A 201 -12.64 11.34 5.77
CA LYS A 201 -12.46 12.11 7.00
C LYS A 201 -11.23 13.02 6.87
N SER A 202 -11.40 14.31 7.17
CA SER A 202 -10.38 15.35 7.08
C SER A 202 -9.06 15.02 7.79
N LYS A 203 -9.11 14.22 8.85
CA LYS A 203 -7.92 13.72 9.56
C LYS A 203 -6.94 12.98 8.62
N TYR A 204 -7.43 12.32 7.58
CA TYR A 204 -6.58 11.57 6.64
C TYR A 204 -6.03 12.42 5.50
N SER A 205 -6.24 13.75 5.50
CA SER A 205 -5.72 14.65 4.47
C SER A 205 -4.19 14.52 4.31
N PRO A 206 -3.70 14.10 3.13
CA PRO A 206 -2.27 14.03 2.86
C PRO A 206 -1.59 15.40 2.90
N GLN A 207 -2.32 16.49 2.60
CA GLN A 207 -1.78 17.85 2.68
C GLN A 207 -1.41 18.24 4.12
N ASN A 208 -2.28 17.89 5.08
CA ASN A 208 -2.03 18.13 6.50
C ASN A 208 -0.84 17.31 6.99
N LEU A 209 -0.80 16.01 6.64
CA LEU A 209 0.31 15.13 7.00
C LEU A 209 1.64 15.60 6.38
N LEU A 210 1.64 15.96 5.10
CA LEU A 210 2.81 16.46 4.38
C LEU A 210 3.39 17.71 5.06
N THR A 211 2.53 18.65 5.42
CA THR A 211 2.92 19.88 6.13
C THR A 211 3.60 19.55 7.47
N LYS A 212 3.08 18.56 8.21
CA LYS A 212 3.68 18.08 9.46
C LYS A 212 5.06 17.46 9.22
N LEU A 213 5.17 16.52 8.28
CA LEU A 213 6.42 15.83 7.96
C LEU A 213 7.51 16.79 7.49
N GLN A 214 7.17 17.79 6.67
CA GLN A 214 8.13 18.80 6.20
C GLN A 214 8.66 19.66 7.35
N LYS A 215 7.80 20.07 8.29
CA LYS A 215 8.23 20.80 9.50
C LYS A 215 9.16 19.95 10.36
N GLU A 216 8.84 18.68 10.54
CA GLU A 216 9.68 17.73 11.28
C GLU A 216 11.05 17.57 10.60
N LEU A 217 11.08 17.36 9.28
CA LEU A 217 12.32 17.24 8.50
C LEU A 217 13.21 18.48 8.63
N GLN A 218 12.65 19.68 8.49
CA GLN A 218 13.38 20.94 8.68
C GLN A 218 13.96 21.08 10.09
N ALA A 219 13.22 20.63 11.11
CA ALA A 219 13.70 20.65 12.50
C ALA A 219 14.88 19.67 12.69
N LEU A 220 14.85 18.51 12.02
CA LEU A 220 15.98 17.56 12.01
C LEU A 220 17.20 18.18 11.35
N GLU A 221 17.05 18.80 10.17
CA GLU A 221 18.13 19.49 9.46
C GLU A 221 18.81 20.54 10.32
N LYS A 222 18.02 21.40 10.99
CA LYS A 222 18.56 22.40 11.92
C LYS A 222 19.33 21.76 13.08
N LYS A 223 18.87 20.63 13.63
CA LYS A 223 19.57 19.89 14.69
C LYS A 223 20.88 19.28 14.19
N PHE A 224 20.89 18.68 12.99
CA PHE A 224 22.09 18.14 12.37
C PHE A 224 23.11 19.25 12.09
N LEU A 225 22.69 20.37 11.50
CA LEU A 225 23.56 21.53 11.26
C LEU A 225 24.15 22.07 12.57
N LYS A 226 23.36 22.19 13.64
CA LYS A 226 23.88 22.60 14.95
C LYS A 226 24.94 21.62 15.49
N LYS A 227 24.74 20.31 15.35
CA LYS A 227 25.73 19.30 15.79
C LYS A 227 27.02 19.33 14.95
N VAL A 228 26.90 19.53 13.64
CA VAL A 228 28.05 19.51 12.70
C VAL A 228 28.86 20.81 12.75
N PHE A 229 28.19 21.96 12.91
CA PHE A 229 28.85 23.29 12.92
C PHE A 229 29.18 23.82 14.33
N PHE A 230 28.60 23.26 15.40
CA PHE A 230 29.00 23.54 16.78
C PHE A 230 29.53 22.29 17.52
N PRO A 231 30.52 21.54 17.01
CA PRO A 231 31.12 20.45 17.77
C PRO A 231 32.11 20.95 18.84
N TYR A 232 32.49 22.24 18.82
CA TYR A 232 33.44 22.81 19.79
C TYR A 232 33.07 24.25 20.15
N ASN A 233 32.67 24.48 21.41
CA ASN A 233 33.41 25.44 22.24
C ASN A 233 33.03 25.46 23.74
N PHE A 234 34.04 25.83 24.54
CA PHE A 234 34.01 26.25 25.94
C PHE A 234 33.85 25.19 27.04
N ASN A 235 34.79 24.25 27.16
CA ASN A 235 35.17 23.75 28.51
C ASN A 235 36.59 23.18 28.61
N LYS A 236 37.56 23.80 27.94
CA LYS A 236 38.97 23.66 28.35
C LYS A 236 39.39 24.95 29.05
N LYS A 237 39.01 25.00 30.34
CA LYS A 237 39.63 25.76 31.43
C LYS A 237 40.19 27.13 31.06
N ILE A 238 39.45 28.15 31.47
CA ILE A 238 40.01 29.30 32.20
C ILE A 238 40.99 28.74 33.25
N ARG A 239 42.27 28.64 32.89
CA ARG A 239 43.39 28.42 33.82
C ARG A 239 44.72 28.84 33.17
N ILE A 240 44.72 29.99 32.51
CA ILE A 240 45.93 30.76 32.20
C ILE A 240 45.58 32.23 32.44
N LEU A 241 45.38 32.61 33.70
CA LEU A 241 45.37 34.02 34.14
C LEU A 241 45.82 34.18 35.61
N GLU A 242 46.48 33.18 36.22
CA GLU A 242 47.01 33.26 37.59
C GLU A 242 48.49 32.80 37.72
N LEU A 243 49.30 32.88 36.65
CA LEU A 243 50.74 32.55 36.77
C LEU A 243 51.71 33.62 36.23
N PHE A 244 51.27 34.87 36.05
CA PHE A 244 52.18 35.99 35.77
C PHE A 244 51.92 37.22 36.66
N ILE A 245 51.67 36.99 37.94
CA ILE A 245 51.91 37.99 38.99
C ILE A 245 52.63 37.28 40.15
N ARG A 246 53.93 37.06 39.98
CA ARG A 246 54.97 37.13 41.02
C ARG A 246 56.35 37.00 40.38
#